data_AF-A0A965MQJ2-F1
#
_entry.id   AF-A0A965MQJ2-F1
#
_cell.length_a   1.000
_cell.length_b   1.000
_cell.length_c   1.000
_cell.angle_alpha   90.00
_cell.angle_beta   90.00
_cell.angle_gamma   90.00
#
_symmetry.space_group_name_H-M   'P 1'
#
loop_
_entity.id
_entity.type
_entity.pdbx_description
1 polymer ?
#
loop_
_entity_poly.entity_id
_entity_poly.type
_entity_poly.pdbx_seq_one_letter_code
_entity_poly.pdbx_strand_id
1 'polypeptide(L)'
;MTRYGAQFGPDYTFLGVPPCTLDDPTTWADSEVVIIGAPFDGGTSFRSGARLGPSAMRAACYLPHDGSRPSLAMRVDGLKDLSVTDAGDVEMFSGDAVTACARLEEQVQKVAAAGRIPVMLGGDHTITWPDVTAVA
;
A
#
# COMPACT_ATOMS: atom_id res chain seq x y z
N MET A 1 -9.76 11.29 -23.33
CA MET A 1 -8.43 11.85 -23.64
C MET A 1 -7.44 11.11 -22.76
N THR A 2 -6.74 10.14 -23.32
CA THR A 2 -5.84 9.23 -22.59
C THR A 2 -4.70 10.06 -22.02
N ARG A 3 -4.73 10.31 -20.70
CA ARG A 3 -3.58 10.91 -20.01
C ARG A 3 -2.39 9.99 -20.29
N TYR A 4 -1.34 10.51 -20.91
CA TYR A 4 -0.05 9.85 -20.97
C TYR A 4 0.45 9.64 -19.54
N GLY A 5 0.08 8.51 -18.92
CA GLY A 5 0.57 7.96 -17.66
C GLY A 5 0.50 8.88 -16.44
N ALA A 6 0.12 8.35 -15.28
CA ALA A 6 0.35 9.01 -14.01
C ALA A 6 1.85 9.03 -13.62
N GLN A 7 2.77 9.19 -14.59
CA GLN A 7 4.21 9.21 -14.33
C GLN A 7 4.59 10.42 -13.47
N PHE A 8 3.87 11.53 -13.62
CA PHE A 8 4.00 12.72 -12.80
C PHE A 8 2.61 13.32 -12.53
N GLY A 9 2.28 13.59 -11.27
CA GLY A 9 0.98 14.15 -10.87
C GLY A 9 0.70 13.96 -9.38
N PRO A 10 -0.37 14.55 -8.83
CA PRO A 10 -0.72 14.38 -7.41
C PRO A 10 -1.32 13.00 -7.08
N ASP A 11 -1.88 12.30 -8.07
CA ASP A 11 -2.58 11.01 -7.89
C ASP A 11 -1.87 9.89 -8.67
N TYR A 12 -0.78 9.34 -8.11
CA TYR A 12 -0.15 8.11 -8.63
C TYR A 12 -0.26 6.98 -7.61
N THR A 13 -0.77 5.86 -8.07
CA THR A 13 -0.80 4.57 -7.35
C THR A 13 0.51 3.83 -7.56
N PHE A 14 0.75 2.80 -6.74
CA PHE A 14 1.90 1.93 -6.81
C PHE A 14 2.03 1.33 -8.22
N LEU A 15 3.05 1.76 -8.96
CA LEU A 15 3.36 1.31 -10.32
C LEU A 15 2.20 1.47 -11.34
N GLY A 16 1.19 2.28 -11.05
CA GLY A 16 0.04 2.52 -11.92
C GLY A 16 -1.07 1.48 -11.85
N VAL A 17 -1.14 0.67 -10.78
CA VAL A 17 -2.28 -0.23 -10.56
C VAL A 17 -3.58 0.56 -10.28
N PRO A 18 -4.77 0.00 -10.52
CA PRO A 18 -6.02 0.70 -10.24
C PRO A 18 -6.16 1.13 -8.77
N PRO A 19 -6.68 2.32 -8.48
CA PRO A 19 -6.97 2.75 -7.11
C PRO A 19 -8.20 2.01 -6.56
N CYS A 20 -8.25 1.82 -5.25
CA CYS A 20 -9.43 1.36 -4.52
C CYS A 20 -9.61 2.14 -3.21
N THR A 21 -10.70 1.86 -2.48
CA THR A 21 -11.00 2.51 -1.20
C THR A 21 -11.27 1.45 -0.14
N LEU A 22 -10.48 1.42 0.94
CA LEU A 22 -10.61 0.40 1.97
C LEU A 22 -12.01 0.36 2.60
N ASP A 23 -12.66 1.52 2.77
CA ASP A 23 -14.00 1.63 3.34
C ASP A 23 -15.10 1.03 2.46
N ASP A 24 -14.88 0.91 1.14
CA ASP A 24 -15.80 0.30 0.18
C ASP A 24 -15.24 -1.02 -0.38
N PRO A 25 -15.61 -2.18 0.20
CA PRO A 25 -15.14 -3.48 -0.26
C PRO A 25 -15.41 -3.77 -1.74
N THR A 26 -16.44 -3.16 -2.34
CA THR A 26 -16.77 -3.42 -3.75
C THR A 26 -15.68 -2.93 -4.70
N THR A 27 -14.84 -1.99 -4.26
CA THR A 27 -13.75 -1.43 -5.07
C THR A 27 -12.50 -2.30 -5.13
N TRP A 28 -12.38 -3.30 -4.25
CA TRP A 28 -11.24 -4.23 -4.18
C TRP A 28 -11.65 -5.69 -3.97
N ALA A 29 -12.95 -6.01 -4.06
CA ALA A 29 -13.46 -7.36 -3.84
C ALA A 29 -12.89 -8.39 -4.83
N ASP A 30 -12.64 -7.95 -6.07
CA ASP A 30 -12.10 -8.77 -7.15
C ASP A 30 -10.56 -8.73 -7.22
N SER A 31 -9.90 -8.02 -6.29
CA SER A 31 -8.45 -7.93 -6.19
C SER A 31 -7.89 -9.11 -5.41
N GLU A 32 -6.84 -9.75 -5.91
CA GLU A 32 -6.06 -10.73 -5.17
C GLU A 32 -5.08 -10.06 -4.20
N VAL A 33 -4.57 -8.89 -4.57
CA VAL A 33 -3.59 -8.12 -3.79
C VAL A 33 -4.08 -6.69 -3.58
N VAL A 34 -3.94 -6.19 -2.36
CA VAL A 34 -4.27 -4.80 -2.00
C VAL A 34 -3.03 -4.14 -1.41
N ILE A 35 -2.51 -3.12 -2.08
CA ILE A 35 -1.42 -2.27 -1.58
C ILE A 35 -2.01 -1.28 -0.57
N ILE A 36 -1.39 -1.18 0.60
CA ILE A 36 -1.84 -0.33 1.71
C ILE A 36 -0.63 0.43 2.26
N GLY A 37 -0.70 1.76 2.36
CA GLY A 37 0.32 2.55 3.00
C GLY A 37 0.08 2.76 4.49
N ALA A 38 1.15 2.71 5.29
CA ALA A 38 1.14 2.97 6.72
C ALA A 38 2.19 4.05 7.07
N PRO A 39 1.92 5.34 6.77
CA PRO A 39 2.88 6.44 6.94
C PRO A 39 3.07 6.84 8.41
N PHE A 40 3.73 5.98 9.20
CA PHE A 40 3.97 6.17 10.63
C PHE A 40 5.46 6.13 10.96
N ASP A 41 5.98 7.10 11.71
CA ASP A 41 7.34 7.02 12.27
C ASP A 41 7.42 7.43 13.76
N GLY A 42 6.29 7.30 14.46
CA GLY A 42 6.17 7.69 15.87
C GLY A 42 6.89 6.76 16.86
N GLY A 43 7.31 5.57 16.42
CA GLY A 43 8.09 4.61 17.21
C GLY A 43 9.60 4.76 17.05
N THR A 44 10.05 5.67 16.18
CA THR A 44 11.46 5.83 15.84
C THR A 44 12.27 6.48 16.97
N SER A 45 13.43 5.91 17.28
CA SER A 45 14.34 6.38 18.35
C SER A 45 15.48 7.29 17.88
N PHE A 46 15.70 7.43 16.57
CA PHE A 46 16.81 8.21 16.01
C PHE A 46 16.34 9.23 14.97
N ARG A 47 16.33 8.85 13.68
CA ARG A 47 15.98 9.76 12.57
C ARG A 47 14.60 9.46 12.05
N SER A 48 13.68 10.42 12.21
CA SER A 48 12.38 10.40 11.56
C SER A 48 12.50 10.53 10.04
N GLY A 49 11.40 10.27 9.34
CA GLY A 49 11.28 10.37 7.89
C GLY A 49 10.59 9.17 7.25
N ALA A 50 10.50 8.03 7.95
CA ALA A 50 9.90 6.81 7.40
C ALA A 50 8.41 6.99 7.05
N ARG A 51 7.69 7.94 7.69
CA ARG A 51 6.31 8.30 7.30
C ARG A 51 6.18 8.80 5.86
N LEU A 52 7.27 9.26 5.24
CA LEU A 52 7.30 9.68 3.83
C LEU A 52 7.60 8.51 2.88
N GLY A 53 7.89 7.33 3.42
CA GLY A 53 8.21 6.11 2.67
C GLY A 53 7.11 5.68 1.69
N PRO A 54 5.82 5.63 2.07
CA PRO A 54 4.77 5.14 1.16
C PRO A 54 4.64 5.99 -0.11
N SER A 55 4.60 7.32 0.04
CA SER A 55 4.56 8.23 -1.11
C SER A 55 5.84 8.17 -1.94
N ALA A 56 7.01 8.12 -1.30
CA ALA A 56 8.29 7.99 -1.99
C ALA A 56 8.38 6.68 -2.80
N MET A 57 7.92 5.55 -2.27
CA MET A 57 7.91 4.27 -2.98
C MET A 57 6.98 4.28 -4.19
N ARG A 58 5.79 4.89 -4.07
CA ARG A 58 4.89 5.07 -5.21
C ARG A 58 5.53 5.94 -6.30
N ALA A 59 6.34 6.93 -5.94
CA ALA A 59 6.98 7.88 -6.86
C ALA A 59 8.32 7.39 -7.43
N ALA A 60 8.97 6.43 -6.76
CA ALA A 60 10.37 6.08 -7.02
C ALA A 60 10.61 5.48 -8.41
N CYS A 61 9.56 4.91 -9.02
CA CYS A 61 9.70 4.27 -10.32
C CYS A 61 9.72 5.31 -11.45
N TYR A 62 10.85 5.41 -12.14
CA TYR A 62 10.99 6.33 -13.28
C TYR A 62 10.31 5.82 -14.56
N LEU A 63 9.93 4.55 -14.62
CA LEU A 63 9.24 3.93 -15.76
C LEU A 63 7.76 4.35 -15.80
N PRO A 64 7.06 4.18 -16.94
CA PRO A 64 5.62 4.45 -17.01
C PRO A 64 4.83 3.72 -15.93
N HIS A 65 3.84 4.39 -15.35
CA HIS A 65 2.89 3.81 -14.39
C HIS A 65 1.75 3.14 -15.17
N ASP A 66 2.03 1.94 -15.68
CA ASP A 66 1.17 1.15 -16.57
C ASP A 66 0.78 -0.22 -15.97
N GLY A 67 1.07 -0.43 -14.67
CA GLY A 67 0.80 -1.67 -13.97
C GLY A 67 1.52 -2.86 -14.57
N SER A 68 2.76 -2.68 -15.04
CA SER A 68 3.58 -3.74 -15.65
C SER A 68 5.04 -3.64 -15.19
N ARG A 69 5.60 -4.71 -14.65
CA ARG A 69 7.04 -4.81 -14.33
C ARG A 69 7.52 -6.25 -14.60
N PRO A 70 7.71 -6.62 -15.88
CA PRO A 70 8.06 -7.98 -16.24
C PRO A 70 9.47 -8.35 -15.77
N SER A 71 9.60 -9.54 -15.16
CA SER A 71 10.87 -10.14 -14.79
C SER A 71 11.31 -11.12 -15.88
N LEU A 72 12.40 -10.81 -16.60
CA LEU A 72 12.93 -11.70 -17.62
C LEU A 72 13.45 -13.03 -17.06
N ALA A 73 14.05 -12.99 -15.86
CA ALA A 73 14.61 -14.16 -15.21
C ALA A 73 13.52 -15.14 -14.77
N MET A 74 12.43 -14.62 -14.20
CA MET A 74 11.31 -15.42 -13.70
C MET A 74 10.25 -15.68 -14.79
N ARG A 75 10.29 -14.95 -15.91
CA ARG A 75 9.34 -15.00 -17.04
C ARG A 75 7.89 -14.77 -16.63
N VAL A 76 7.67 -13.83 -15.70
CA VAL A 76 6.37 -13.44 -15.16
C VAL A 76 6.26 -11.91 -15.07
N ASP A 77 5.03 -11.40 -15.03
CA ASP A 77 4.73 -10.03 -14.67
C ASP A 77 3.63 -10.04 -13.62
N GLY A 78 4.01 -10.03 -12.34
CA GLY A 78 3.06 -10.20 -11.23
C GLY A 78 1.95 -9.15 -11.19
N LEU A 79 2.16 -7.96 -11.79
CA LEU A 79 1.12 -6.92 -11.89
C LEU A 79 0.11 -7.18 -13.02
N LYS A 80 0.39 -8.13 -13.91
CA LYS A 80 -0.51 -8.62 -14.97
C LYS A 80 -1.06 -10.01 -14.68
N ASP A 81 -0.28 -10.82 -13.98
CA ASP A 81 -0.65 -12.18 -13.61
C ASP A 81 -1.62 -12.22 -12.40
N LEU A 82 -1.66 -11.15 -11.58
CA LEU A 82 -2.55 -11.01 -10.44
C LEU A 82 -3.42 -9.75 -10.57
N SER A 83 -4.63 -9.76 -10.00
CA SER A 83 -5.42 -8.52 -9.81
C SER A 83 -4.90 -7.73 -8.61
N VAL A 84 -4.25 -6.60 -8.88
CA VAL A 84 -3.64 -5.73 -7.86
C VAL A 84 -4.33 -4.37 -7.83
N THR A 85 -4.69 -3.88 -6.65
CA THR A 85 -5.22 -2.52 -6.42
C THR A 85 -4.43 -1.78 -5.34
N ASP A 86 -4.42 -0.44 -5.39
CA ASP A 86 -3.80 0.41 -4.37
C ASP A 86 -4.85 1.21 -3.62
N ALA A 87 -4.91 1.01 -2.30
CA ALA A 87 -5.92 1.61 -1.44
C ALA A 87 -5.49 2.96 -0.83
N GLY A 88 -4.32 3.47 -1.21
CA GLY A 88 -3.76 4.67 -0.61
C GLY A 88 -3.17 4.40 0.77
N ASP A 89 -3.30 5.38 1.67
CA ASP A 89 -2.71 5.32 3.00
C ASP A 89 -3.81 5.18 4.08
N VAL A 90 -3.53 4.37 5.09
CA VAL A 90 -4.30 4.35 6.34
C VAL A 90 -3.98 5.62 7.13
N GLU A 91 -5.00 6.20 7.76
CA GLU A 91 -4.82 7.36 8.64
C GLU A 91 -4.05 6.96 9.91
N MET A 92 -2.79 7.41 9.99
CA MET A 92 -1.89 7.15 11.12
C MET A 92 -1.80 8.38 12.03
N PHE A 93 -2.45 8.32 13.20
CA PHE A 93 -2.48 9.43 14.17
C PHE A 93 -1.09 9.69 14.78
N SER A 94 -0.56 10.89 14.53
CA SER A 94 0.74 11.28 15.09
C SER A 94 0.59 11.65 16.57
N GLY A 95 1.42 11.05 17.42
CA GLY A 95 1.37 11.25 18.87
C GLY A 95 0.44 10.26 19.61
N ASP A 96 -0.36 9.49 18.90
CA ASP A 96 -1.19 8.41 19.46
C ASP A 96 -0.93 7.10 18.71
N ALA A 97 0.16 6.44 19.09
CA ALA A 97 0.59 5.18 18.50
C ALA A 97 -0.43 4.05 18.72
N VAL A 98 -1.16 4.06 19.85
CA VAL A 98 -2.13 3.02 20.20
C VAL A 98 -3.29 3.07 19.22
N THR A 99 -3.89 4.26 19.04
CA THR A 99 -4.99 4.45 18.09
C THR A 99 -4.54 4.21 16.64
N ALA A 100 -3.34 4.66 16.27
CA ALA A 100 -2.79 4.42 14.94
C ALA A 100 -2.59 2.92 14.65
N CYS A 101 -2.02 2.16 15.59
CA CYS A 101 -1.83 0.72 15.42
C CYS A 101 -3.17 -0.03 15.38
N ALA A 102 -4.11 0.30 16.26
CA ALA A 102 -5.43 -0.35 16.26
C ALA A 102 -6.18 -0.12 14.94
N ARG A 103 -6.10 1.09 14.37
CA ARG A 103 -6.72 1.39 13.08
C ARG A 103 -6.04 0.67 11.93
N LEU A 104 -4.70 0.57 11.96
CA LEU A 104 -3.96 -0.19 10.96
C LEU A 104 -4.34 -1.68 11.00
N GLU A 105 -4.38 -2.26 12.20
CA GLU A 105 -4.79 -3.65 12.43
C GLU A 105 -6.17 -3.94 11.84
N GLU A 106 -7.17 -3.10 12.13
CA GLU A 106 -8.53 -3.22 11.61
C GLU A 106 -8.56 -3.25 10.07
N GLN A 107 -7.84 -2.34 9.43
CA GLN A 107 -7.81 -2.24 7.97
C GLN A 107 -7.10 -3.43 7.32
N VAL A 108 -5.98 -3.88 7.89
CA VAL A 108 -5.28 -5.09 7.41
C VAL A 108 -6.15 -6.32 7.60
N GLN A 109 -6.82 -6.44 8.75
CA GLN A 109 -7.71 -7.54 9.06
C GLN A 109 -8.89 -7.58 8.08
N LYS A 110 -9.47 -6.42 7.72
CA LYS A 110 -10.57 -6.32 6.75
C LYS A 110 -10.19 -6.92 5.39
N VAL A 111 -8.98 -6.64 4.91
CA VAL A 111 -8.48 -7.17 3.64
C VAL A 111 -8.13 -8.66 3.76
N ALA A 112 -7.39 -9.03 4.80
CA ALA A 112 -6.93 -10.40 5.03
C ALA A 112 -8.08 -11.38 5.31
N ALA A 113 -9.06 -11.01 6.13
CA ALA A 113 -10.24 -11.83 6.45
C ALA A 113 -11.13 -12.10 5.23
N ALA A 114 -11.02 -11.24 4.22
CA ALA A 114 -11.69 -11.43 2.96
C ALA A 114 -10.89 -12.37 2.02
N GLY A 115 -9.70 -12.83 2.41
CA GLY A 115 -8.89 -13.77 1.62
C GLY A 115 -8.02 -13.09 0.56
N ARG A 116 -7.78 -11.79 0.71
CA ARG A 116 -6.90 -10.99 -0.16
C ARG A 116 -5.54 -10.84 0.52
N ILE A 117 -4.50 -10.58 -0.26
CA ILE A 117 -3.14 -10.41 0.24
C ILE A 117 -2.87 -8.91 0.46
N PRO A 118 -2.81 -8.42 1.72
CA PRO A 118 -2.38 -7.06 2.00
C PRO A 118 -0.87 -6.94 1.78
N VAL A 119 -0.44 -5.89 1.06
CA VAL A 119 0.97 -5.54 0.90
C VAL A 119 1.20 -4.15 1.47
N MET A 120 2.00 -4.10 2.54
CA MET A 120 2.20 -2.88 3.31
C MET A 120 3.35 -2.04 2.76
N LEU A 121 3.06 -0.79 2.44
CA LEU A 121 4.05 0.25 2.19
C LEU A 121 4.31 0.96 3.52
N GLY A 122 5.46 0.66 4.11
CA GLY A 122 5.67 0.96 5.51
C GLY A 122 6.08 2.39 5.84
N GLY A 123 5.99 2.66 7.13
CA GLY A 123 6.79 3.61 7.89
C GLY A 123 7.82 2.87 8.73
N ASP A 124 8.03 3.27 9.99
CA ASP A 124 8.93 2.56 10.89
C ASP A 124 8.40 1.17 11.28
N HIS A 125 9.26 0.34 11.88
CA HIS A 125 8.92 -1.05 12.17
C HIS A 125 7.80 -1.27 13.20
N THR A 126 7.30 -0.22 13.86
CA THR A 126 6.15 -0.35 14.77
C THR A 126 4.91 -0.91 14.05
N ILE A 127 4.74 -0.60 12.77
CA ILE A 127 3.61 -1.10 11.96
C ILE A 127 3.57 -2.63 11.82
N THR A 128 4.70 -3.30 11.99
CA THR A 128 4.77 -4.77 11.87
C THR A 128 3.88 -5.47 12.89
N TRP A 129 3.74 -4.89 14.08
CA TRP A 129 2.94 -5.47 15.16
C TRP A 129 1.45 -5.57 14.79
N PRO A 130 0.75 -4.48 14.41
CA PRO A 130 -0.64 -4.57 13.97
C PRO A 130 -0.79 -5.35 12.65
N ASP A 131 0.15 -5.24 11.71
CA ASP A 131 0.08 -5.97 10.43
C ASP A 131 0.07 -7.49 10.63
N VAL A 132 0.94 -8.00 11.50
CA VAL A 132 1.05 -9.44 11.80
C VAL A 132 -0.10 -9.91 12.68
N THR A 133 -0.54 -9.08 13.65
CA THR A 133 -1.67 -9.41 14.52
C THR A 133 -2.97 -9.55 13.71
N ALA A 134 -3.16 -8.70 12.71
CA ALA A 134 -4.34 -8.72 11.84
C ALA A 134 -4.48 -9.99 10.97
N VAL A 135 -3.39 -10.71 10.71
CA VAL A 135 -3.38 -11.92 9.85
C VAL A 135 -3.29 -13.24 10.61
N ALA A 136 -3.04 -13.20 11.93
CA ALA A 136 -2.87 -14.36 12.80
C ALA A 136 -4.22 -14.89 13.32
#